data_AF-A0A453H5G4-F1
#
_entry.id   AF-A0A453H5G4-F1
#
_cell.length_a   1.000
_cell.length_b   1.000
_cell.length_c   1.000
_cell.angle_alpha   90.00
_cell.angle_beta   90.00
_cell.angle_gamma   90.00
#
_symmetry.space_group_name_H-M   'P 1'
#
loop_
_entity.id
_entity.type
_entity.pdbx_description
1 polymer ?
#
loop_
_entity_poly.entity_id
_entity_poly.type
_entity_poly.pdbx_seq_one_letter_code
_entity_poly.pdbx_strand_id
1 'polypeptide(L)'
;EFPPKSSLDPSKFGDHTSTITAAHIQKNLEGLTVQQALESNRLYILDHHDRFMPFLIEVNNLPGNFIYATRTLFFLRGDGRLTPLAIELSEPVIQGGLTIAKSKVYTPVPSGSVEGWVWEFAKAYVAVNDSGWHQLVSHWLNTHAVMEPFVISTNRHLSVTHPVHKLLSPHYRDTMTINALARQTLINAGGIFEMTVFPGKFALGMSSVVYKDWKFTEQGLPDDLIKRGMAVEDLSSPYKVRLLVSDYPYAADGLAIWHAIEQYVGEYLAIYYPDDGVLRGDTELQAWWKEAREVGHGDLKDAPWWPRMQGVGELAKACTTIIWIGSALHAAVNFGQYPYAGFLPNRPTV
;
A
#
# COMPACT_ATOMS: atom_id res chain seq x y z
N GLU A 1 -8.14 12.76 11.95
CA GLU A 1 -8.32 13.49 13.23
C GLU A 1 -6.96 13.94 13.76
N PHE A 2 -6.93 14.81 14.78
CA PHE A 2 -5.68 15.30 15.37
C PHE A 2 -5.78 15.34 16.91
N PRO A 3 -4.75 14.90 17.66
CA PRO A 3 -3.53 14.24 17.16
C PRO A 3 -3.83 12.87 16.51
N PRO A 4 -2.94 12.34 15.64
CA PRO A 4 -3.08 10.98 15.13
C PRO A 4 -3.15 9.96 16.28
N LYS A 5 -4.07 9.00 16.17
CA LYS A 5 -4.22 7.91 17.14
C LYS A 5 -3.62 6.62 16.63
N SER A 6 -3.18 5.77 17.55
CA SER A 6 -2.79 4.39 17.27
C SER A 6 -3.98 3.46 17.41
N SER A 7 -3.99 2.43 16.57
CA SER A 7 -4.89 1.28 16.57
C SER A 7 -4.28 0.04 17.23
N LEU A 8 -3.04 0.13 17.72
CA LEU A 8 -2.39 -0.97 18.44
C LEU A 8 -3.16 -1.34 19.70
N ASP A 9 -3.16 -2.62 20.04
CA ASP A 9 -3.82 -3.18 21.22
C ASP A 9 -3.27 -2.54 22.51
N PRO A 10 -4.05 -1.69 23.23
CA PRO A 10 -3.55 -0.99 24.41
C PRO A 10 -3.14 -1.93 25.54
N SER A 11 -3.65 -3.16 25.56
CA SER A 11 -3.26 -4.17 26.57
C SER A 11 -1.84 -4.70 26.37
N LYS A 12 -1.25 -4.51 25.18
CA LYS A 12 0.12 -4.91 24.83
C LYS A 12 1.05 -3.73 24.63
N PHE A 13 0.52 -2.61 24.16
CA PHE A 13 1.30 -1.46 23.73
C PHE A 13 1.12 -0.24 24.65
N GLY A 14 0.05 -0.16 25.44
CA GLY A 14 -0.27 1.05 26.21
C GLY A 14 -0.78 2.18 25.31
N ASP A 15 -0.62 3.44 25.74
CA ASP A 15 -1.03 4.61 24.96
C ASP A 15 0.05 4.99 23.93
N HIS A 16 -0.31 4.90 22.65
CA HIS A 16 0.52 5.26 21.50
C HIS A 16 -0.06 6.46 20.73
N THR A 17 -0.92 7.25 21.38
CA THR A 17 -1.41 8.53 20.83
C THR A 17 -0.22 9.42 20.49
N SER A 18 -0.24 10.01 19.29
CA SER A 18 0.86 10.83 18.80
C SER A 18 1.16 11.99 19.74
N THR A 19 2.45 12.23 19.96
CA THR A 19 2.99 13.36 20.74
C THR A 19 3.07 14.66 19.93
N ILE A 20 2.66 14.63 18.65
CA ILE A 20 2.58 15.85 17.83
C ILE A 20 1.46 16.75 18.36
N THR A 21 1.83 17.92 18.87
CA THR A 21 0.90 18.94 19.36
C THR A 21 0.54 19.97 18.28
N ALA A 22 -0.56 20.69 18.47
CA ALA A 22 -0.94 21.79 17.58
C ALA A 22 0.16 22.86 17.48
N ALA A 23 0.88 23.12 18.58
CA ALA A 23 1.97 24.09 18.64
C ALA A 23 3.15 23.73 17.71
N HIS A 24 3.37 22.44 17.44
CA HIS A 24 4.41 22.00 16.51
C HIS A 24 4.11 22.42 15.06
N ILE A 25 2.84 22.41 14.65
CA ILE A 25 2.46 22.54 13.23
C ILE A 25 1.79 23.87 12.88
N GLN A 26 1.15 24.55 13.83
CA GLN A 26 0.29 25.72 13.58
C GLN A 26 0.97 26.83 12.79
N LYS A 27 2.28 27.05 12.99
CA LYS A 27 3.04 28.10 12.30
C LYS A 27 3.14 27.90 10.78
N ASN A 28 2.93 26.67 10.29
CA ASN A 28 3.14 26.27 8.90
C ASN A 28 1.82 25.93 8.18
N LEU A 29 0.67 26.35 8.69
CA LEU A 29 -0.67 26.08 8.14
C LEU A 29 -1.27 27.26 7.33
N GLU A 30 -0.44 28.18 6.84
CA GLU A 30 -0.89 29.36 6.06
C GLU A 30 -1.98 30.19 6.76
N GLY A 31 -1.86 30.33 8.08
CA GLY A 31 -2.81 31.09 8.91
C GLY A 31 -4.05 30.32 9.36
N LEU A 32 -4.24 29.07 8.93
CA LEU A 32 -5.32 28.21 9.40
C LEU A 32 -5.04 27.65 10.80
N THR A 33 -6.10 27.41 11.56
CA THR A 33 -6.03 26.52 12.73
C THR A 33 -5.94 25.06 12.29
N VAL A 34 -5.51 24.17 13.19
CA VAL A 34 -5.49 22.71 12.91
C VAL A 34 -6.88 22.20 12.51
N GLN A 35 -7.92 22.66 13.20
CA GLN A 35 -9.30 22.26 12.91
C GLN A 35 -9.74 22.72 11.51
N GLN A 36 -9.45 23.97 11.13
CA GLN A 36 -9.74 24.47 9.79
C GLN A 36 -8.97 23.71 8.70
N ALA A 37 -7.71 23.34 8.96
CA ALA A 37 -6.92 22.53 8.03
C ALA A 37 -7.50 21.11 7.84
N LEU A 38 -8.04 20.50 8.91
CA LEU A 38 -8.74 19.22 8.84
C LEU A 38 -10.05 19.34 8.04
N GLU A 39 -10.89 20.31 8.38
CA GLU A 39 -12.20 20.54 7.74
C GLU A 39 -12.08 20.87 6.25
N SER A 40 -10.99 21.52 5.85
CA SER A 40 -10.69 21.83 4.45
C SER A 40 -9.94 20.72 3.69
N ASN A 41 -9.74 19.54 4.30
CA ASN A 41 -8.98 18.41 3.73
C ASN A 41 -7.54 18.80 3.32
N ARG A 42 -6.84 19.56 4.15
CA ARG A 42 -5.48 20.04 3.87
C ARG A 42 -4.40 19.41 4.75
N LEU A 43 -4.76 18.50 5.66
CA LEU A 43 -3.82 17.82 6.54
C LEU A 43 -3.75 16.33 6.18
N TYR A 44 -2.56 15.85 5.86
CA TYR A 44 -2.30 14.48 5.41
C TYR A 44 -1.23 13.83 6.28
N ILE A 45 -1.15 12.50 6.25
CA ILE A 45 -0.21 11.73 7.05
C ILE A 45 0.40 10.57 6.24
N LEU A 46 1.70 10.37 6.39
CA LEU A 46 2.38 9.10 6.12
C LEU A 46 2.60 8.41 7.47
N ASP A 47 1.79 7.39 7.76
CA ASP A 47 1.75 6.70 9.04
C ASP A 47 2.33 5.29 8.94
N HIS A 48 3.57 5.14 9.39
CA HIS A 48 4.26 3.85 9.48
C HIS A 48 4.31 3.31 10.91
N HIS A 49 3.78 4.06 11.88
CA HIS A 49 3.97 3.78 13.29
C HIS A 49 3.42 2.41 13.68
N ASP A 50 2.12 2.20 13.48
CA ASP A 50 1.46 0.95 13.88
C ASP A 50 1.92 -0.24 13.05
N ARG A 51 2.41 0.02 11.84
CA ARG A 51 2.90 -1.00 10.91
C ARG A 51 4.24 -1.58 11.33
N PHE A 52 5.11 -0.77 11.93
CA PHE A 52 6.44 -1.22 12.37
C PHE A 52 6.56 -1.47 13.86
N MET A 53 5.88 -0.70 14.72
CA MET A 53 6.01 -0.79 16.18
C MET A 53 5.99 -2.23 16.74
N PRO A 54 5.11 -3.15 16.28
CA PRO A 54 5.10 -4.53 16.76
C PRO A 54 6.40 -5.33 16.54
N PHE A 55 7.25 -4.92 15.61
CA PHE A 55 8.45 -5.64 15.18
C PHE A 55 9.76 -4.98 15.63
N LEU A 56 9.71 -3.69 16.01
CA LEU A 56 10.93 -2.89 16.16
C LEU A 56 11.84 -3.34 17.31
N ILE A 57 11.32 -3.94 18.38
CA ILE A 57 12.18 -4.51 19.44
C ILE A 57 13.10 -5.59 18.85
N GLU A 58 12.55 -6.50 18.06
CA GLU A 58 13.31 -7.61 17.48
C GLU A 58 14.23 -7.13 16.35
N VAL A 59 13.73 -6.22 15.51
CA VAL A 59 14.47 -5.61 14.40
C VAL A 59 15.67 -4.80 14.90
N ASN A 60 15.51 -3.99 15.96
CA ASN A 60 16.59 -3.17 16.54
C ASN A 60 17.61 -4.01 17.34
N ASN A 61 17.30 -5.28 17.64
CA ASN A 61 18.26 -6.22 18.21
C ASN A 61 19.14 -6.88 17.12
N LEU A 62 18.91 -6.61 15.83
CA LEU A 62 19.81 -7.05 14.75
C LEU A 62 21.10 -6.22 14.76
N PRO A 63 22.27 -6.82 14.47
CA PRO A 63 23.54 -6.10 14.42
C PRO A 63 23.51 -4.95 13.40
N GLY A 64 23.91 -3.76 13.83
CA GLY A 64 24.02 -2.58 12.95
C GLY A 64 22.69 -1.97 12.51
N ASN A 65 21.58 -2.32 13.17
CA ASN A 65 20.25 -1.87 12.80
C ASN A 65 19.62 -1.05 13.94
N PHE A 66 19.02 0.09 13.62
CA PHE A 66 18.26 0.88 14.60
C PHE A 66 17.22 1.75 13.92
N ILE A 67 15.95 1.40 14.08
CA ILE A 67 14.83 1.98 13.35
C ILE A 67 13.78 2.51 14.33
N TYR A 68 13.20 3.65 13.98
CA TYR A 68 12.04 4.23 14.65
C TYR A 68 10.75 3.86 13.91
N ALA A 69 9.63 3.83 14.63
CA ALA A 69 8.31 3.84 14.02
C ALA A 69 7.97 5.30 13.72
N THR A 70 7.72 5.65 12.47
CA THR A 70 7.59 7.06 12.06
C THR A 70 6.15 7.47 11.76
N ARG A 71 5.81 8.72 12.09
CA ARG A 71 4.64 9.43 11.55
C ARG A 71 5.08 10.75 10.96
N THR A 72 4.65 11.05 9.74
CA THR A 72 4.94 12.34 9.10
C THR A 72 3.66 13.05 8.72
N LEU A 73 3.46 14.26 9.24
CA LEU A 73 2.34 15.11 8.85
C LEU A 73 2.72 15.98 7.67
N PHE A 74 1.79 16.16 6.74
CA PHE A 74 1.91 17.03 5.59
C PHE A 74 0.76 18.02 5.54
N PHE A 75 1.03 19.21 5.02
CA PHE A 75 0.03 20.22 4.70
C PHE A 75 -0.06 20.40 3.20
N LEU A 76 -1.27 20.35 2.64
CA LEU A 76 -1.55 20.77 1.27
C LEU A 76 -1.66 22.28 1.24
N ARG A 77 -0.67 22.93 0.63
CA ARG A 77 -0.58 24.38 0.52
C ARG A 77 -1.55 24.96 -0.51
N GLY A 78 -1.79 26.27 -0.44
CA GLY A 78 -2.68 26.94 -1.39
C GLY A 78 -2.15 26.93 -2.83
N ASP A 79 -0.85 26.66 -3.01
CA ASP A 79 -0.21 26.45 -4.31
C ASP A 79 -0.29 25.00 -4.82
N GLY A 80 -1.00 24.12 -4.11
CA GLY A 80 -1.22 22.72 -4.48
C GLY A 80 -0.13 21.74 -4.03
N ARG A 81 0.96 22.20 -3.40
CA ARG A 81 2.07 21.32 -2.98
C ARG A 81 1.87 20.76 -1.58
N LEU A 82 2.21 19.48 -1.39
CA LEU A 82 2.34 18.87 -0.06
C LEU A 82 3.68 19.29 0.58
N THR A 83 3.63 19.82 1.78
CA THR A 83 4.82 20.23 2.55
C THR A 83 4.85 19.51 3.90
N PRO A 84 5.97 18.89 4.30
CA PRO A 84 6.08 18.24 5.60
C PRO A 84 5.98 19.27 6.74
N LEU A 85 5.22 18.94 7.77
CA LEU A 85 4.97 19.78 8.95
C LEU A 85 5.72 19.30 10.19
N ALA A 86 5.74 17.99 10.40
CA ALA A 86 6.34 17.37 11.56
C ALA A 86 6.65 15.89 11.27
N ILE A 87 7.71 15.38 11.89
CA ILE A 87 8.06 13.97 11.94
C ILE A 87 8.11 13.56 13.40
N GLU A 88 7.33 12.55 13.77
CA GLU A 88 7.43 11.85 15.04
C GLU A 88 8.28 10.58 14.84
N LEU A 89 9.36 10.47 15.61
CA LEU A 89 10.17 9.26 15.70
C LEU A 89 9.87 8.56 17.03
N SER A 90 9.24 7.39 16.97
CA SER A 90 8.86 6.59 18.14
C SER A 90 9.80 5.41 18.32
N GLU A 91 10.56 5.40 19.42
CA GLU A 91 11.42 4.28 19.83
C GLU A 91 10.61 3.27 20.65
N PRO A 92 10.68 1.96 20.36
CA PRO A 92 10.01 0.96 21.17
C PRO A 92 10.78 0.72 22.50
N VAL A 93 10.09 0.75 23.63
CA VAL A 93 10.69 0.46 24.95
C VAL A 93 9.80 -0.52 25.71
N ILE A 94 10.39 -1.55 26.31
CA ILE A 94 9.66 -2.45 27.20
C ILE A 94 9.57 -1.82 28.59
N GLN A 95 8.36 -1.47 29.03
CA GLN A 95 8.10 -0.95 30.36
C GLN A 95 6.83 -1.59 30.93
N GLY A 96 6.93 -2.15 32.14
CA GLY A 96 5.77 -2.74 32.83
C GLY A 96 5.12 -3.91 32.09
N GLY A 97 5.87 -4.64 31.26
CA GLY A 97 5.36 -5.73 30.42
C GLY A 97 4.67 -5.27 29.11
N LEU A 98 4.65 -3.97 28.84
CA LEU A 98 4.12 -3.37 27.62
C LEU A 98 5.25 -2.90 26.71
N THR A 99 5.00 -2.86 25.40
CA THR A 99 5.87 -2.17 24.44
C THR A 99 5.36 -0.76 24.24
N ILE A 100 5.94 0.22 24.94
CA ILE A 100 5.56 1.63 24.86
C ILE A 100 6.39 2.38 23.81
N ALA A 101 5.89 3.54 23.36
CA ALA A 101 6.63 4.44 22.47
C ALA A 101 7.31 5.58 23.25
N LYS A 102 8.64 5.67 23.15
CA LYS A 102 9.38 6.87 23.55
C LYS A 102 9.55 7.75 22.31
N SER A 103 8.65 8.72 22.16
CA SER A 103 8.57 9.57 20.97
C SER A 103 9.33 10.88 21.10
N LYS A 104 9.87 11.35 19.97
CA LYS A 104 10.35 12.73 19.81
C LYS A 104 9.85 13.31 18.50
N VAL A 105 9.37 14.55 18.57
CA VAL A 105 8.85 15.29 17.40
C VAL A 105 9.89 16.26 16.89
N TYR A 106 10.06 16.27 15.58
CA TYR A 106 10.92 17.17 14.83
C TYR A 106 10.06 17.97 13.85
N THR A 107 10.40 19.25 13.65
CA THR A 107 9.72 20.14 12.71
C THR A 107 10.71 20.74 11.72
N PRO A 108 10.26 21.17 10.53
CA PRO A 108 11.14 21.79 9.55
C PRO A 108 11.83 23.03 10.12
N VAL A 109 13.14 23.10 9.90
CA VAL A 109 13.98 24.27 10.20
C VAL A 109 14.89 24.57 9.00
N PRO A 110 15.41 25.80 8.87
CA PRO A 110 16.32 26.15 7.77
C PRO A 110 17.56 25.24 7.72
N SER A 111 18.05 24.96 6.51
CA SER A 111 19.27 24.19 6.32
C SER A 111 20.52 24.95 6.81
N GLY A 112 21.56 24.21 7.16
CA GLY A 112 22.86 24.76 7.56
C GLY A 112 23.05 24.97 9.07
N SER A 113 22.01 24.78 9.89
CA SER A 113 22.15 24.66 11.35
C SER A 113 22.25 23.19 11.79
N VAL A 114 22.66 22.97 13.04
CA VAL A 114 22.67 21.62 13.64
C VAL A 114 21.27 21.02 13.64
N GLU A 115 20.25 21.80 13.97
CA GLU A 115 18.84 21.41 13.94
C GLU A 115 18.37 21.08 12.52
N GLY A 116 18.88 21.81 11.51
CA GLY A 116 18.63 21.50 10.09
C GLY A 116 19.11 20.10 9.73
N TRP A 117 20.31 19.71 10.15
CA TRP A 117 20.80 18.35 9.94
C TRP A 117 19.99 17.30 10.71
N VAL A 118 19.54 17.61 11.93
CA VAL A 118 18.65 16.73 12.70
C VAL A 118 17.31 16.50 11.97
N TRP A 119 16.76 17.53 11.33
CA TRP A 119 15.57 17.38 10.48
C TRP A 119 15.82 16.51 9.25
N GLU A 120 16.98 16.65 8.59
CA GLU A 120 17.38 15.76 7.49
C GLU A 120 17.49 14.30 7.95
N PHE A 121 18.06 14.03 9.14
CA PHE A 121 18.08 12.67 9.71
C PHE A 121 16.69 12.15 10.03
N ALA A 122 15.78 12.98 10.55
CA ALA A 122 14.40 12.56 10.78
C ALA A 122 13.72 12.13 9.47
N LYS A 123 13.93 12.87 8.38
CA LYS A 123 13.47 12.48 7.03
C LYS A 123 14.12 11.18 6.55
N ALA A 124 15.41 10.97 6.83
CA ALA A 124 16.09 9.73 6.47
C ALA A 124 15.42 8.51 7.15
N TYR A 125 15.09 8.59 8.44
CA TYR A 125 14.35 7.51 9.13
C TYR A 125 12.96 7.25 8.54
N VAL A 126 12.24 8.31 8.16
CA VAL A 126 10.97 8.18 7.42
C VAL A 126 11.20 7.46 6.09
N ALA A 127 12.26 7.83 5.36
CA ALA A 127 12.59 7.21 4.08
C ALA A 127 13.05 5.74 4.23
N VAL A 128 13.68 5.35 5.35
CA VAL A 128 13.97 3.94 5.66
C VAL A 128 12.68 3.14 5.90
N ASN A 129 11.77 3.67 6.73
CA ASN A 129 10.43 3.09 6.93
C ASN A 129 9.68 2.92 5.59
N ASP A 130 9.64 3.97 4.78
CA ASP A 130 8.95 3.92 3.49
C ASP A 130 9.62 2.99 2.50
N SER A 131 10.96 2.89 2.47
CA SER A 131 11.68 1.93 1.62
C SER A 131 11.39 0.48 2.03
N GLY A 132 11.37 0.19 3.33
CA GLY A 132 10.98 -1.14 3.82
C GLY A 132 9.53 -1.48 3.51
N TRP A 133 8.61 -0.53 3.67
CA TRP A 133 7.20 -0.70 3.34
C TRP A 133 6.99 -0.88 1.83
N HIS A 134 7.63 -0.04 1.02
CA HIS A 134 7.56 -0.07 -0.43
C HIS A 134 8.01 -1.44 -0.96
N GLN A 135 9.20 -1.89 -0.58
CA GLN A 135 9.77 -3.14 -1.10
C GLN A 135 8.95 -4.36 -0.66
N LEU A 136 8.57 -4.42 0.62
CA LEU A 136 7.92 -5.59 1.20
C LEU A 136 6.42 -5.66 0.90
N VAL A 137 5.72 -4.52 0.99
CA VAL A 137 4.26 -4.47 0.96
C VAL A 137 3.76 -3.95 -0.38
N SER A 138 4.12 -2.72 -0.74
CA SER A 138 3.61 -2.10 -1.96
C SER A 138 4.04 -2.84 -3.23
N HIS A 139 5.27 -3.36 -3.25
CA HIS A 139 5.85 -4.09 -4.37
C HIS A 139 5.71 -5.60 -4.21
N TRP A 140 6.40 -6.23 -3.24
CA TRP A 140 6.34 -7.69 -3.12
C TRP A 140 4.94 -8.23 -2.83
N LEU A 141 4.30 -7.83 -1.72
CA LEU A 141 3.01 -8.39 -1.33
C LEU A 141 1.91 -8.02 -2.34
N ASN A 142 1.69 -6.73 -2.58
CA ASN A 142 0.52 -6.20 -3.28
C ASN A 142 0.59 -6.33 -4.81
N THR A 143 1.72 -6.82 -5.38
CA THR A 143 1.79 -7.14 -6.81
C THR A 143 2.30 -8.56 -7.05
N HIS A 144 3.49 -8.90 -6.59
CA HIS A 144 4.09 -10.20 -6.89
C HIS A 144 3.34 -11.36 -6.22
N ALA A 145 3.20 -11.31 -4.89
CA ALA A 145 2.66 -12.42 -4.11
C ALA A 145 1.16 -12.61 -4.34
N VAL A 146 0.37 -11.53 -4.35
CA VAL A 146 -1.08 -11.61 -4.53
C VAL A 146 -1.51 -12.01 -5.95
N MET A 147 -0.65 -11.83 -6.97
CA MET A 147 -0.99 -12.19 -8.34
C MET A 147 -0.80 -13.67 -8.64
N GLU A 148 0.20 -14.33 -8.04
CA GLU A 148 0.55 -15.73 -8.34
C GLU A 148 -0.62 -16.71 -8.14
N PRO A 149 -1.48 -16.59 -7.11
CA PRO A 149 -2.70 -17.39 -6.98
C PRO A 149 -3.65 -17.33 -8.18
N PHE A 150 -3.84 -16.15 -8.78
CA PHE A 150 -4.69 -15.99 -9.96
C PHE A 150 -4.07 -16.63 -11.20
N VAL A 151 -2.74 -16.54 -11.36
CA VAL A 151 -2.04 -17.21 -12.46
C VAL A 151 -2.27 -18.73 -12.38
N ILE A 152 -2.11 -19.29 -11.19
CA ILE A 152 -2.27 -20.73 -10.95
C ILE A 152 -3.70 -21.17 -11.23
N SER A 153 -4.70 -20.50 -10.63
CA SER A 153 -6.11 -20.89 -10.80
C SER A 153 -6.58 -20.73 -12.25
N THR A 154 -6.15 -19.68 -12.96
CA THR A 154 -6.51 -19.48 -14.37
C THR A 154 -6.01 -20.63 -15.24
N ASN A 155 -4.76 -21.07 -15.05
CA ASN A 155 -4.21 -22.19 -15.83
C ASN A 155 -4.81 -23.55 -15.46
N ARG A 156 -5.38 -23.70 -14.25
CA ARG A 156 -5.97 -24.95 -13.77
C ARG A 156 -7.44 -25.12 -14.16
N HIS A 157 -8.20 -24.03 -14.25
CA HIS A 157 -9.65 -24.08 -14.41
C HIS A 157 -10.17 -23.46 -15.70
N LEU A 158 -9.44 -22.53 -16.32
CA LEU A 158 -9.88 -21.90 -17.57
C LEU A 158 -9.10 -22.47 -18.75
N SER A 159 -9.79 -23.11 -19.68
CA SER A 159 -9.21 -23.58 -20.95
C SER A 159 -8.49 -22.43 -21.67
N VAL A 160 -7.44 -22.75 -22.43
CA VAL A 160 -6.74 -21.77 -23.29
C VAL A 160 -7.66 -21.09 -24.31
N THR A 161 -8.81 -21.70 -24.61
CA THR A 161 -9.84 -21.11 -25.47
C THR A 161 -10.86 -20.24 -24.72
N HIS A 162 -10.92 -20.34 -23.39
CA HIS A 162 -11.87 -19.62 -22.54
C HIS A 162 -11.67 -18.10 -22.67
N PRO A 163 -12.74 -17.29 -22.81
CA PRO A 163 -12.61 -15.85 -23.04
C PRO A 163 -11.86 -15.14 -21.92
N VAL A 164 -12.11 -15.48 -20.66
CA VAL A 164 -11.38 -14.91 -19.51
C VAL A 164 -9.92 -15.36 -19.44
N HIS A 165 -9.58 -16.59 -19.89
CA HIS A 165 -8.17 -17.00 -20.00
C HIS A 165 -7.42 -16.12 -21.00
N LYS A 166 -8.00 -15.91 -22.18
CA LYS A 166 -7.42 -15.05 -23.21
C LYS A 166 -7.27 -13.60 -22.76
N LEU A 167 -8.23 -13.10 -21.99
CA LEU A 167 -8.19 -11.75 -21.42
C LEU A 167 -7.05 -11.60 -20.42
N LEU A 168 -6.89 -12.55 -19.49
CA LEU A 168 -5.98 -12.39 -18.35
C LEU A 168 -4.56 -12.90 -18.59
N SER A 169 -4.39 -13.94 -19.41
CA SER A 169 -3.09 -14.59 -19.62
C SER A 169 -1.95 -13.65 -20.07
N PRO A 170 -2.15 -12.61 -20.90
CA PRO A 170 -1.07 -11.68 -21.25
C PRO A 170 -0.51 -10.93 -20.04
N HIS A 171 -1.34 -10.71 -19.01
CA HIS A 171 -0.99 -9.97 -17.78
C HIS A 171 -0.30 -10.85 -16.73
N TYR A 172 -0.08 -12.13 -17.04
CA TYR A 172 0.61 -13.08 -16.17
C TYR A 172 2.01 -13.44 -16.65
N ARG A 173 2.43 -12.85 -17.78
CA ARG A 173 3.71 -13.14 -18.41
C ARG A 173 4.85 -12.94 -17.40
N ASP A 174 5.66 -13.97 -17.25
CA ASP A 174 6.84 -14.03 -16.39
C ASP A 174 6.59 -13.88 -14.87
N THR A 175 5.35 -13.68 -14.40
CA THR A 175 5.01 -13.52 -12.97
C THR A 175 5.51 -14.70 -12.12
N MET A 176 5.19 -15.94 -12.51
CA MET A 176 5.63 -17.13 -11.76
C MET A 176 7.15 -17.33 -11.84
N THR A 177 7.76 -17.02 -13.00
CA THR A 177 9.20 -17.13 -13.20
C THR A 177 9.95 -16.19 -12.27
N ILE A 178 9.58 -14.90 -12.25
CA ILE A 178 10.25 -13.92 -11.38
C ILE A 178 9.98 -14.20 -9.91
N ASN A 179 8.78 -14.65 -9.54
CA ASN A 179 8.47 -15.01 -8.15
C ASN A 179 9.26 -16.23 -7.68
N ALA A 180 9.46 -17.24 -8.53
CA ALA A 180 10.29 -18.40 -8.20
C ALA A 180 11.75 -17.98 -7.97
N LEU A 181 12.31 -17.13 -8.83
CA LEU A 181 13.66 -16.58 -8.65
C LEU A 181 13.77 -15.71 -7.40
N ALA A 182 12.74 -14.91 -7.10
CA ALA A 182 12.69 -14.09 -5.89
C ALA A 182 12.69 -14.98 -4.63
N ARG A 183 11.90 -16.05 -4.60
CA ARG A 183 11.93 -17.05 -3.51
C ARG A 183 13.28 -17.72 -3.35
N GLN A 184 14.07 -17.86 -4.41
CA GLN A 184 15.36 -18.52 -4.39
C GLN A 184 16.52 -17.60 -3.99
N THR A 185 16.45 -16.31 -4.34
CA THR A 185 17.61 -15.40 -4.29
C THR A 185 17.37 -14.07 -3.60
N LEU A 186 16.11 -13.59 -3.57
CA LEU A 186 15.78 -12.27 -3.06
C LEU A 186 15.24 -12.36 -1.63
N ILE A 187 14.15 -13.08 -1.42
CA ILE A 187 13.40 -13.13 -0.15
C ILE A 187 13.66 -14.40 0.67
N ASN A 188 14.59 -15.26 0.24
CA ASN A 188 15.04 -16.39 1.05
C ASN A 188 15.82 -15.92 2.27
N ALA A 189 15.94 -16.82 3.27
CA ALA A 189 16.82 -16.61 4.41
C ALA A 189 18.27 -16.33 3.93
N GLY A 190 18.85 -15.22 4.39
CA GLY A 190 20.17 -14.74 3.94
C GLY A 190 20.22 -14.24 2.49
N GLY A 191 19.07 -14.06 1.84
CA GLY A 191 18.95 -13.49 0.50
C GLY A 191 19.15 -11.98 0.46
N ILE A 192 19.08 -11.41 -0.75
CA ILE A 192 19.36 -9.99 -1.00
C ILE A 192 18.49 -9.08 -0.12
N PHE A 193 17.19 -9.39 0.04
CA PHE A 193 16.27 -8.57 0.82
C PHE A 193 16.68 -8.51 2.29
N GLU A 194 16.90 -9.66 2.93
CA GLU A 194 17.27 -9.72 4.35
C GLU A 194 18.62 -9.04 4.64
N MET A 195 19.52 -9.02 3.65
CA MET A 195 20.83 -8.39 3.79
C MET A 195 20.83 -6.87 3.59
N THR A 196 19.84 -6.32 2.88
CA THR A 196 19.90 -4.94 2.37
C THR A 196 18.75 -4.05 2.84
N VAL A 197 17.70 -4.61 3.44
CA VAL A 197 16.54 -3.86 3.93
C VAL A 197 16.36 -4.10 5.43
N PHE A 198 16.09 -3.03 6.19
CA PHE A 198 16.09 -3.04 7.66
C PHE A 198 15.25 -4.14 8.34
N PRO A 199 14.12 -4.65 7.80
CA PRO A 199 13.39 -5.72 8.47
C PRO A 199 14.21 -7.00 8.61
N GLY A 200 15.23 -7.19 7.77
CA GLY A 200 16.08 -8.36 7.77
C GLY A 200 15.26 -9.65 7.74
N LYS A 201 15.64 -10.61 8.59
CA LYS A 201 14.95 -11.90 8.76
C LYS A 201 13.47 -11.83 9.18
N PHE A 202 12.98 -10.66 9.62
CA PHE A 202 11.58 -10.48 10.01
C PHE A 202 10.68 -10.06 8.83
N ALA A 203 11.25 -9.73 7.68
CA ALA A 203 10.56 -9.18 6.51
C ALA A 203 9.32 -9.99 6.10
N LEU A 204 9.48 -11.29 5.79
CA LEU A 204 8.35 -12.08 5.31
C LEU A 204 7.26 -12.25 6.39
N GLY A 205 7.64 -12.40 7.65
CA GLY A 205 6.70 -12.42 8.77
C GLY A 205 5.88 -11.13 8.86
N MET A 206 6.52 -9.98 8.67
CA MET A 206 5.86 -8.68 8.60
C MET A 206 4.87 -8.61 7.44
N SER A 207 5.25 -9.03 6.22
CA SER A 207 4.30 -9.03 5.09
C SER A 207 3.09 -9.93 5.33
N SER A 208 3.27 -11.06 6.01
CA SER A 208 2.16 -11.98 6.35
C SER A 208 1.19 -11.34 7.35
N VAL A 209 1.70 -10.59 8.35
CA VAL A 209 0.84 -9.82 9.27
C VAL A 209 0.06 -8.76 8.51
N VAL A 210 0.69 -8.01 7.60
CA VAL A 210 0.02 -7.00 6.78
C VAL A 210 -1.05 -7.62 5.86
N TYR A 211 -0.79 -8.81 5.31
CA TYR A 211 -1.73 -9.52 4.44
C TYR A 211 -3.07 -9.83 5.12
N LYS A 212 -3.11 -9.94 6.47
CA LYS A 212 -4.38 -10.16 7.21
C LYS A 212 -5.39 -9.03 6.99
N ASP A 213 -4.92 -7.82 6.70
CA ASP A 213 -5.77 -6.65 6.42
C ASP A 213 -5.98 -6.41 4.91
N TRP A 214 -5.37 -7.24 4.05
CA TRP A 214 -5.48 -7.08 2.60
C TRP A 214 -6.90 -7.44 2.14
N LYS A 215 -7.46 -6.61 1.24
CA LYS A 215 -8.78 -6.84 0.65
C LYS A 215 -8.72 -6.63 -0.85
N PHE A 216 -9.09 -7.66 -1.61
CA PHE A 216 -9.07 -7.63 -3.07
C PHE A 216 -9.88 -6.45 -3.65
N THR A 217 -11.05 -6.17 -3.07
CA THR A 217 -11.96 -5.10 -3.54
C THR A 217 -11.42 -3.70 -3.33
N GLU A 218 -10.36 -3.54 -2.54
CA GLU A 218 -9.71 -2.25 -2.27
C GLU A 218 -8.42 -2.07 -3.09
N GLN A 219 -8.08 -3.01 -3.99
CA GLN A 219 -6.86 -2.93 -4.81
C GLN A 219 -7.09 -2.20 -6.14
N GLY A 220 -8.34 -1.96 -6.51
CA GLY A 220 -8.68 -1.06 -7.61
C GLY A 220 -8.34 0.38 -7.25
N LEU A 221 -7.78 1.14 -8.19
CA LEU A 221 -7.26 2.47 -7.88
C LEU A 221 -8.31 3.44 -7.29
N PRO A 222 -9.56 3.53 -7.80
CA PRO A 222 -10.58 4.40 -7.19
C PRO A 222 -10.89 4.01 -5.74
N ASP A 223 -11.06 2.71 -5.47
CA ASP A 223 -11.36 2.19 -4.14
C ASP A 223 -10.20 2.45 -3.15
N ASP A 224 -8.94 2.28 -3.60
CA ASP A 224 -7.74 2.60 -2.81
C ASP A 224 -7.66 4.10 -2.47
N LEU A 225 -7.91 4.98 -3.45
CA LEU A 225 -7.84 6.42 -3.25
C LEU A 225 -8.89 6.92 -2.25
N ILE A 226 -10.11 6.38 -2.30
CA ILE A 226 -11.16 6.67 -1.31
C ILE A 226 -10.75 6.14 0.06
N LYS A 227 -10.31 4.88 0.15
CA LYS A 227 -9.89 4.24 1.40
C LYS A 227 -8.82 5.05 2.13
N ARG A 228 -7.84 5.58 1.39
CA ARG A 228 -6.74 6.38 1.96
C ARG A 228 -7.11 7.85 2.23
N GLY A 229 -8.34 8.26 1.93
CA GLY A 229 -8.76 9.65 2.07
C GLY A 229 -8.05 10.60 1.08
N MET A 230 -7.67 10.10 -0.09
CA MET A 230 -7.04 10.88 -1.16
C MET A 230 -8.04 11.30 -2.25
N ALA A 231 -9.22 10.70 -2.25
CA ALA A 231 -10.33 11.04 -3.13
C ALA A 231 -11.68 10.86 -2.40
N VAL A 232 -12.72 11.46 -2.95
CA VAL A 232 -14.11 11.21 -2.57
C VAL A 232 -14.91 10.73 -3.78
N GLU A 233 -16.01 10.03 -3.55
CA GLU A 233 -16.93 9.65 -4.62
C GLU A 233 -17.45 10.89 -5.35
N ASP A 234 -17.48 10.81 -6.68
CA ASP A 234 -18.05 11.83 -7.55
C ASP A 234 -18.57 11.16 -8.82
N LEU A 235 -19.89 10.91 -8.85
CA LEU A 235 -20.55 10.24 -9.97
C LEU A 235 -20.60 11.10 -11.25
N SER A 236 -20.28 12.40 -11.15
CA SER A 236 -20.17 13.28 -12.32
C SER A 236 -18.81 13.18 -13.00
N SER A 237 -17.79 12.67 -12.28
CA SER A 237 -16.46 12.39 -12.82
C SER A 237 -16.50 11.10 -13.67
N PRO A 238 -15.83 11.06 -14.84
CA PRO A 238 -15.70 9.82 -15.62
C PRO A 238 -15.00 8.70 -14.84
N TYR A 239 -14.19 9.08 -13.83
CA TYR A 239 -13.47 8.14 -12.97
C TYR A 239 -14.23 7.75 -11.70
N LYS A 240 -15.47 8.25 -11.53
CA LYS A 240 -16.35 8.04 -10.36
C LYS A 240 -15.80 8.60 -9.04
N VAL A 241 -14.68 9.32 -9.10
CA VAL A 241 -14.01 9.93 -7.95
C VAL A 241 -13.48 11.33 -8.28
N ARG A 242 -13.33 12.14 -7.25
CA ARG A 242 -12.66 13.44 -7.27
C ARG A 242 -11.50 13.44 -6.29
N LEU A 243 -10.30 13.74 -6.78
CA LEU A 243 -9.09 13.83 -5.96
C LEU A 243 -9.18 15.01 -4.98
N LEU A 244 -8.66 14.80 -3.76
CA LEU A 244 -8.52 15.85 -2.75
C LEU A 244 -7.20 16.61 -2.90
N VAL A 245 -6.18 15.97 -3.50
CA VAL A 245 -4.97 16.62 -4.00
C VAL A 245 -5.08 16.65 -5.52
N SER A 246 -5.33 17.83 -6.10
CA SER A 246 -5.61 17.97 -7.53
C SER A 246 -4.42 17.57 -8.41
N ASP A 247 -3.22 18.00 -8.03
CA ASP A 247 -1.96 17.62 -8.70
C ASP A 247 -1.30 16.44 -7.98
N TYR A 248 -1.96 15.28 -8.02
CA TYR A 248 -1.41 14.02 -7.56
C TYR A 248 -1.11 13.10 -8.76
N PRO A 249 0.13 13.12 -9.31
CA PRO A 249 0.44 12.51 -10.60
C PRO A 249 0.12 11.01 -10.69
N TYR A 250 0.52 10.21 -9.69
CA TYR A 250 0.19 8.78 -9.66
C TYR A 250 -1.31 8.51 -9.75
N ALA A 251 -2.12 9.28 -9.03
CA ALA A 251 -3.56 9.10 -9.01
C ALA A 251 -4.21 9.61 -10.30
N ALA A 252 -3.82 10.79 -10.78
CA ALA A 252 -4.36 11.38 -11.99
C ALA A 252 -4.09 10.50 -13.23
N ASP A 253 -2.84 10.11 -13.44
CA ASP A 253 -2.45 9.25 -14.56
C ASP A 253 -3.00 7.84 -14.38
N GLY A 254 -2.92 7.31 -13.16
CA GLY A 254 -3.43 5.99 -12.83
C GLY A 254 -4.93 5.87 -13.08
N LEU A 255 -5.74 6.90 -12.79
CA LEU A 255 -7.18 6.87 -13.03
C LEU A 255 -7.52 6.82 -14.51
N ALA A 256 -6.74 7.50 -15.36
CA ALA A 256 -6.89 7.40 -16.81
C ALA A 256 -6.59 5.96 -17.29
N ILE A 257 -5.52 5.34 -16.79
CA ILE A 257 -5.18 3.96 -17.15
C ILE A 257 -6.22 2.96 -16.61
N TRP A 258 -6.64 3.10 -15.35
CA TRP A 258 -7.69 2.29 -14.75
C TRP A 258 -8.98 2.35 -15.57
N HIS A 259 -9.41 3.56 -15.95
CA HIS A 259 -10.62 3.74 -16.74
C HIS A 259 -10.53 3.07 -18.11
N ALA A 260 -9.38 3.18 -18.78
CA ALA A 260 -9.15 2.50 -20.05
C ALA A 260 -9.25 0.96 -19.91
N ILE A 261 -8.68 0.39 -18.84
CA ILE A 261 -8.80 -1.05 -18.56
C ILE A 261 -10.25 -1.42 -18.28
N GLU A 262 -10.97 -0.64 -17.46
CA GLU A 262 -12.37 -0.89 -17.10
C GLU A 262 -13.27 -0.93 -18.35
N GLN A 263 -13.09 0.02 -19.29
CA GLN A 263 -13.83 0.05 -20.54
C GLN A 263 -13.49 -1.16 -21.42
N TYR A 264 -12.21 -1.46 -21.62
CA TYR A 264 -11.76 -2.60 -22.41
C TYR A 264 -12.33 -3.93 -21.88
N VAL A 265 -12.23 -4.15 -20.56
CA VAL A 265 -12.75 -5.36 -19.92
C VAL A 265 -14.27 -5.44 -20.05
N GLY A 266 -14.97 -4.33 -19.82
CA GLY A 266 -16.43 -4.28 -19.93
C GLY A 266 -16.92 -4.63 -21.33
N GLU A 267 -16.36 -4.00 -22.36
CA GLU A 267 -16.69 -4.26 -23.76
C GLU A 267 -16.34 -5.70 -24.18
N TYR A 268 -15.17 -6.20 -23.77
CA TYR A 268 -14.74 -7.57 -24.09
C TYR A 268 -15.66 -8.61 -23.47
N LEU A 269 -16.00 -8.47 -22.19
CA LEU A 269 -16.85 -9.44 -21.49
C LEU A 269 -18.30 -9.43 -22.00
N ALA A 270 -18.82 -8.27 -22.42
CA ALA A 270 -20.16 -8.15 -22.99
C ALA A 270 -20.36 -9.00 -24.26
N ILE A 271 -19.29 -9.35 -24.98
CA ILE A 271 -19.34 -10.24 -26.15
C ILE A 271 -19.70 -11.68 -25.74
N TYR A 272 -19.21 -12.14 -24.57
CA TYR A 272 -19.30 -13.55 -24.14
C TYR A 272 -20.35 -13.78 -23.05
N TYR A 273 -20.63 -12.76 -22.23
CA TYR A 273 -21.57 -12.81 -21.11
C TYR A 273 -22.64 -11.71 -21.28
N PRO A 274 -23.68 -11.94 -22.11
CA PRO A 274 -24.73 -10.95 -22.35
C PRO A 274 -25.62 -10.70 -21.12
N ASP A 275 -25.67 -11.66 -20.18
CA ASP A 275 -26.40 -11.55 -18.92
C ASP A 275 -25.75 -12.40 -17.81
N ASP A 276 -26.16 -12.15 -16.57
CA ASP A 276 -25.63 -12.84 -15.39
C ASP A 276 -25.96 -14.35 -15.38
N GLY A 277 -27.00 -14.79 -16.08
CA GLY A 277 -27.37 -16.20 -16.20
C GLY A 277 -26.32 -17.02 -16.95
N VAL A 278 -25.77 -16.47 -18.03
CA VAL A 278 -24.66 -17.10 -18.79
C VAL A 278 -23.43 -17.25 -17.90
N LEU A 279 -23.06 -16.22 -17.14
CA LEU A 279 -21.93 -16.26 -16.21
C LEU A 279 -22.13 -17.30 -15.10
N ARG A 280 -23.34 -17.42 -14.55
CA ARG A 280 -23.65 -18.43 -13.52
C ARG A 280 -23.61 -19.86 -14.06
N GLY A 281 -23.89 -20.04 -15.36
CA GLY A 281 -23.80 -21.33 -16.04
C GLY A 281 -22.38 -21.74 -16.44
N ASP A 282 -21.41 -20.84 -16.37
CA ASP A 282 -20.02 -21.08 -16.75
C ASP A 282 -19.26 -21.84 -15.65
N THR A 283 -19.15 -23.15 -15.79
CA THR A 283 -18.55 -24.02 -14.78
C THR A 283 -17.04 -23.83 -14.64
N GLU A 284 -16.32 -23.48 -15.71
CA GLU A 284 -14.89 -23.18 -15.66
C GLU A 284 -14.66 -21.90 -14.86
N LEU A 285 -15.41 -20.83 -15.15
CA LEU A 285 -15.32 -19.56 -14.44
C LEU A 285 -15.65 -19.69 -12.95
N GLN A 286 -16.72 -20.42 -12.61
CA GLN A 286 -17.10 -20.63 -11.21
C GLN A 286 -16.03 -21.43 -10.46
N ALA A 287 -15.43 -22.46 -11.08
CA ALA A 287 -14.35 -23.23 -10.49
C ALA A 287 -13.06 -22.41 -10.32
N TRP A 288 -12.72 -21.60 -11.33
CA TRP A 288 -11.58 -20.68 -11.29
C TRP A 288 -11.65 -19.71 -10.12
N TRP A 289 -12.77 -19.00 -9.97
CA TRP A 289 -12.92 -18.02 -8.90
C TRP A 289 -12.97 -18.69 -7.53
N LYS A 290 -13.64 -19.84 -7.43
CA LYS A 290 -13.68 -20.64 -6.21
C LYS A 290 -12.27 -21.06 -5.77
N GLU A 291 -11.44 -21.61 -6.65
CA GLU A 291 -10.08 -22.03 -6.30
C GLU A 291 -9.19 -20.82 -5.97
N ALA A 292 -9.30 -19.72 -6.74
CA ALA A 292 -8.56 -18.49 -6.45
C ALA A 292 -8.81 -17.97 -5.02
N ARG A 293 -10.07 -17.98 -4.58
CA ARG A 293 -10.47 -17.55 -3.23
C ARG A 293 -10.17 -18.59 -2.15
N GLU A 294 -10.61 -19.83 -2.33
CA GLU A 294 -10.63 -20.85 -1.27
C GLU A 294 -9.30 -21.57 -1.09
N VAL A 295 -8.45 -21.59 -2.13
CA VAL A 295 -7.13 -22.21 -2.11
C VAL A 295 -6.04 -21.16 -2.28
N GLY A 296 -6.12 -20.38 -3.35
CA GLY A 296 -5.09 -19.39 -3.71
C GLY A 296 -4.88 -18.32 -2.64
N HIS A 297 -5.97 -17.69 -2.21
CA HIS A 297 -6.03 -16.77 -1.07
C HIS A 297 -6.75 -17.39 0.14
N GLY A 298 -6.54 -18.70 0.36
CA GLY A 298 -7.33 -19.51 1.29
C GLY A 298 -7.40 -19.02 2.75
N ASP A 299 -6.36 -18.32 3.22
CA ASP A 299 -6.32 -17.71 4.56
C ASP A 299 -7.38 -16.61 4.75
N LEU A 300 -7.84 -16.00 3.66
CA LEU A 300 -8.85 -14.93 3.65
C LEU A 300 -10.17 -15.39 3.00
N LYS A 301 -10.35 -16.68 2.71
CA LYS A 301 -11.51 -17.20 1.95
C LYS A 301 -12.88 -16.85 2.56
N ASP A 302 -12.93 -16.74 3.88
CA ASP A 302 -14.15 -16.48 4.65
C ASP A 302 -14.46 -14.98 4.80
N ALA A 303 -13.59 -14.11 4.27
CA ALA A 303 -13.78 -12.68 4.38
C ALA A 303 -14.98 -12.21 3.54
N PRO A 304 -15.87 -11.36 4.09
CA PRO A 304 -17.16 -11.05 3.47
C PRO A 304 -17.06 -10.15 2.24
N TRP A 305 -15.89 -9.57 1.99
CA TRP A 305 -15.65 -8.64 0.88
C TRP A 305 -15.34 -9.34 -0.44
N TRP A 306 -15.13 -10.66 -0.46
CA TRP A 306 -14.94 -11.38 -1.72
C TRP A 306 -16.19 -11.27 -2.61
N PRO A 307 -16.05 -10.86 -3.89
CA PRO A 307 -17.11 -11.01 -4.87
C PRO A 307 -17.65 -12.44 -4.90
N ARG A 308 -18.97 -12.58 -5.02
CA ARG A 308 -19.60 -13.91 -5.11
C ARG A 308 -19.43 -14.53 -6.48
N MET A 309 -19.06 -13.72 -7.47
CA MET A 309 -18.91 -14.09 -8.87
C MET A 309 -20.23 -14.60 -9.45
N GLN A 310 -21.31 -13.85 -9.21
CA GLN A 310 -22.68 -14.17 -9.63
C GLN A 310 -23.25 -13.19 -10.65
N GLY A 311 -22.51 -12.13 -10.99
CA GLY A 311 -22.90 -11.16 -12.01
C GLY A 311 -21.72 -10.65 -12.84
N VAL A 312 -22.01 -10.22 -14.07
CA VAL A 312 -21.00 -9.79 -15.05
C VAL A 312 -20.23 -8.56 -14.57
N GLY A 313 -20.89 -7.65 -13.84
CA GLY A 313 -20.24 -6.50 -13.21
C GLY A 313 -19.19 -6.90 -12.16
N GLU A 314 -19.41 -7.98 -11.40
CA GLU A 314 -18.42 -8.49 -10.45
C GLU A 314 -17.20 -9.07 -11.18
N LEU A 315 -17.42 -9.83 -12.26
CA LEU A 315 -16.35 -10.34 -13.10
C LEU A 315 -15.54 -9.21 -13.74
N ALA A 316 -16.22 -8.20 -14.30
CA ALA A 316 -15.57 -7.06 -14.92
C ALA A 316 -14.70 -6.30 -13.91
N LYS A 317 -15.20 -6.04 -12.69
CA LYS A 317 -14.41 -5.39 -11.63
C LYS A 317 -13.22 -6.26 -11.22
N ALA A 318 -13.40 -7.57 -11.04
CA ALA A 318 -12.32 -8.48 -10.68
C ALA A 318 -11.23 -8.55 -11.76
N CYS A 319 -11.60 -8.72 -13.03
CA CYS A 319 -10.66 -8.71 -14.15
C CYS A 319 -9.94 -7.36 -14.26
N THR A 320 -10.65 -6.24 -14.12
CA THR A 320 -10.04 -4.89 -14.13
C THR A 320 -8.99 -4.76 -13.03
N THR A 321 -9.30 -5.20 -11.80
CA THR A 321 -8.35 -5.21 -10.67
C THR A 321 -7.13 -6.09 -10.95
N ILE A 322 -7.32 -7.31 -11.45
CA ILE A 322 -6.23 -8.24 -11.77
C ILE A 322 -5.31 -7.64 -12.85
N ILE A 323 -5.89 -7.07 -13.91
CA ILE A 323 -5.12 -6.43 -14.99
C ILE A 323 -4.39 -5.19 -14.46
N TRP A 324 -5.03 -4.36 -13.65
CA TRP A 324 -4.42 -3.20 -13.00
C TRP A 324 -3.20 -3.59 -12.16
N ILE A 325 -3.32 -4.62 -11.32
CA ILE A 325 -2.22 -5.12 -10.50
C ILE A 325 -1.09 -5.66 -11.38
N GLY A 326 -1.42 -6.51 -12.35
CA GLY A 326 -0.47 -7.13 -13.29
C GLY A 326 0.13 -6.18 -14.34
N SER A 327 -0.23 -4.90 -14.32
CA SER A 327 0.30 -3.90 -15.24
C SER A 327 0.67 -2.59 -14.54
N ALA A 328 -0.26 -1.64 -14.45
CA ALA A 328 0.01 -0.26 -14.08
C ALA A 328 0.41 -0.08 -12.61
N LEU A 329 -0.20 -0.83 -11.66
CA LEU A 329 0.21 -0.78 -10.26
C LEU A 329 1.65 -1.26 -10.09
N HIS A 330 1.96 -2.44 -10.63
CA HIS A 330 3.32 -2.99 -10.61
C HIS A 330 4.31 -2.02 -11.25
N ALA A 331 3.99 -1.49 -12.44
CA ALA A 331 4.83 -0.54 -13.12
C ALA A 331 5.14 0.70 -12.26
N ALA A 332 4.12 1.28 -11.61
CA ALA A 332 4.24 2.47 -10.78
C ALA A 332 5.15 2.26 -9.56
N VAL A 333 5.14 1.06 -8.97
CA VAL A 333 6.00 0.75 -7.81
C VAL A 333 7.34 0.10 -8.18
N ASN A 334 7.50 -0.42 -9.40
CA ASN A 334 8.70 -1.14 -9.82
C ASN A 334 9.70 -0.26 -10.57
N PHE A 335 9.28 0.45 -11.63
CA PHE A 335 10.24 1.09 -12.54
C PHE A 335 10.85 2.38 -11.99
N GLY A 336 10.29 2.93 -10.91
CA GLY A 336 10.85 4.07 -10.17
C GLY A 336 11.97 3.69 -9.18
N GLN A 337 12.21 2.39 -8.94
CA GLN A 337 13.19 1.94 -7.94
C GLN A 337 14.58 2.53 -8.16
N TYR A 338 15.23 2.25 -9.30
CA TYR A 338 16.56 2.81 -9.56
C TYR A 338 16.54 4.34 -9.79
N PRO A 339 15.59 4.92 -10.55
CA PRO A 339 15.52 6.38 -10.71
C PRO A 339 15.47 7.19 -9.40
N TYR A 340 14.74 6.70 -8.38
CA TYR A 340 14.65 7.39 -7.09
C TYR A 340 15.64 6.85 -6.03
N ALA A 341 15.90 5.54 -6.01
CA ALA A 341 16.73 4.89 -4.99
C ALA A 341 18.18 4.62 -5.40
N GLY A 342 18.56 4.89 -6.65
CA GLY A 342 19.94 4.78 -7.13
C GLY A 342 20.90 5.74 -6.41
N PHE A 343 20.37 6.81 -5.81
CA PHE A 343 21.08 7.65 -4.84
C PHE A 343 20.60 7.31 -3.42
N LEU A 344 21.35 6.47 -2.71
CA LEU A 344 20.98 5.93 -1.39
C LEU A 344 20.51 7.00 -0.38
N PRO A 345 21.12 8.19 -0.25
CA PRO A 345 20.62 9.20 0.69
C PRO A 345 19.18 9.67 0.43
N ASN A 346 18.65 9.50 -0.78
CA ASN A 346 17.25 9.80 -1.10
C ASN A 346 16.28 8.66 -0.70
N ARG A 347 16.73 7.40 -0.74
CA ARG A 347 15.96 6.20 -0.38
C ARG A 347 16.83 5.21 0.40
N PRO A 348 17.23 5.53 1.64
CA PRO A 348 18.00 4.63 2.46
C PRO A 348 17.16 3.39 2.80
N THR A 349 17.78 2.22 2.84
CA THR A 349 17.11 0.94 3.11
C THR A 349 17.40 0.37 4.50
N VAL A 350 18.35 0.96 5.21
CA VAL A 350 18.82 0.59 6.57
C VAL A 350 19.09 1.83 7.41
#